data_AF-A0A183MUP0-F1
#
_entry.id   AF-A0A183MUP0-F1
#
_cell.length_a   1.000
_cell.length_b   1.000
_cell.length_c   1.000
_cell.angle_alpha   90.00
_cell.angle_beta   90.00
_cell.angle_gamma   90.00
#
_symmetry.space_group_name_H-M   'P 1'
#
loop_
_entity.id
_entity.type
_entity.pdbx_description
1 polymer ?
#
loop_
_entity_poly.entity_id
_entity_poly.type
_entity_poly.pdbx_seq_one_letter_code
_entity_poly.pdbx_strand_id
1 'polypeptide(L)'
;MGNVECFTCLRSIIDEQGGSDADIKARIGKARAAFLQLKNIWNSKQLSTNIKVRIFNTNVKTVLLYGAETWRTTTTIIKKAQVFINSYLRKILNIHWPDIINNSLLWERTNQLPNEEENRKRRWAYITKITKLHHEVSPNLES
;
A
#
# COMPACT_ATOMS: atom_id res chain seq x y z
N MET A 1 -39.13 -24.22 19.64
CA MET A 1 -37.76 -24.73 19.88
C MET A 1 -37.00 -24.59 18.58
N GLY A 2 -35.96 -23.78 18.39
CA GLY A 2 -35.28 -22.80 19.21
C GLY A 2 -34.47 -21.94 18.22
N ASN A 3 -34.64 -20.64 18.34
CA ASN A 3 -33.91 -19.59 17.65
C ASN A 3 -32.40 -19.72 17.90
N VAL A 4 -31.59 -19.79 16.85
CA VAL A 4 -30.18 -19.35 16.93
C VAL A 4 -29.79 -18.70 15.60
N GLU A 5 -30.10 -17.41 15.49
CA GLU A 5 -29.30 -16.45 14.72
C GLU A 5 -27.84 -16.47 15.24
N CYS A 6 -27.00 -17.32 14.64
CA CYS A 6 -25.54 -17.30 14.78
C CYS A 6 -24.99 -17.60 13.38
N PHE A 7 -24.28 -16.74 12.68
CA PHE A 7 -23.43 -15.66 13.13
C PHE A 7 -23.54 -14.51 12.15
N THR A 8 -23.64 -13.31 12.71
CA THR A 8 -23.20 -12.04 12.16
C THR A 8 -21.69 -12.08 11.83
N CYS A 9 -21.27 -12.99 10.95
CA CYS A 9 -19.95 -13.03 10.31
C CYS A 9 -20.07 -12.59 8.84
N LEU A 10 -21.27 -12.14 8.45
CA LEU A 10 -21.60 -11.58 7.13
C LEU A 10 -21.97 -10.10 7.25
N ARG A 11 -21.31 -9.36 8.15
CA ARG A 11 -21.19 -7.89 8.05
C ARG A 11 -20.28 -7.48 6.87
N SER A 12 -20.27 -8.27 5.80
CA SER A 12 -19.76 -7.97 4.48
C SER A 12 -20.81 -7.25 3.61
N ILE A 13 -21.98 -6.92 4.17
CA ILE A 13 -23.07 -6.17 3.50
C ILE A 13 -23.28 -4.78 4.14
N ILE A 14 -22.20 -4.06 4.45
CA ILE A 14 -22.20 -2.59 4.64
C ILE A 14 -20.79 -2.16 4.18
N ASP A 15 -20.50 -1.73 2.96
CA ASP A 15 -21.20 -0.84 2.02
C ASP A 15 -20.58 -1.05 0.62
N GLU A 16 -21.42 -1.20 -0.42
CA GLU A 16 -21.01 -1.59 -1.76
C GLU A 16 -20.07 -0.58 -2.47
N GLN A 17 -20.02 0.69 -2.09
CA GLN A 17 -19.01 1.61 -2.66
C GLN A 17 -18.56 2.75 -1.74
N GLY A 18 -19.32 3.12 -0.70
CA GLY A 18 -19.01 4.28 0.14
C GLY A 18 -17.95 3.99 1.22
N GLY A 19 -17.97 2.83 1.86
CA GLY A 19 -17.07 2.47 2.95
C GLY A 19 -15.62 2.31 2.49
N SER A 20 -15.41 1.65 1.34
CA SER A 20 -14.08 1.47 0.76
C SER A 20 -13.48 2.78 0.26
N ASP A 21 -14.25 3.61 -0.46
CA ASP A 21 -13.75 4.91 -0.94
C ASP A 21 -13.53 5.90 0.21
N ALA A 22 -14.39 5.89 1.24
CA ALA A 22 -14.21 6.70 2.45
C ALA A 22 -12.95 6.29 3.24
N ASP A 23 -12.72 4.99 3.44
CA ASP A 23 -11.51 4.51 4.10
C ASP A 23 -10.24 4.87 3.31
N ILE A 24 -10.25 4.72 1.98
CA ILE A 24 -9.09 5.08 1.14
C ILE A 24 -8.82 6.58 1.20
N LYS A 25 -9.88 7.41 1.15
CA LYS A 25 -9.75 8.86 1.34
C LYS A 25 -9.13 9.18 2.70
N ALA A 26 -9.56 8.51 3.76
CA ALA A 26 -8.98 8.67 5.09
C ALA A 26 -7.50 8.26 5.12
N ARG A 27 -7.12 7.15 4.49
CA ARG A 27 -5.71 6.70 4.38
C ARG A 27 -4.86 7.65 3.57
N ILE A 28 -5.36 8.17 2.46
CA ILE A 28 -4.70 9.22 1.69
C ILE A 28 -4.49 10.45 2.58
N GLY A 29 -5.51 10.87 3.34
CA GLY A 29 -5.38 11.96 4.31
C GLY A 29 -4.27 11.73 5.33
N LYS A 30 -4.22 10.54 5.93
CA LYS A 30 -3.17 10.15 6.89
C LYS A 30 -1.78 10.12 6.25
N ALA A 31 -1.65 9.54 5.05
CA ALA A 31 -0.38 9.50 4.32
C ALA A 31 0.11 10.91 3.96
N ARG A 32 -0.80 11.82 3.59
CA ARG A 32 -0.47 13.24 3.38
C ARG A 32 0.06 13.88 4.66
N ALA A 33 -0.64 13.69 5.77
CA ALA A 33 -0.22 14.23 7.06
C ALA A 33 1.16 13.70 7.47
N ALA A 34 1.40 12.39 7.35
CA ALA A 34 2.70 11.77 7.62
C ALA A 34 3.81 12.36 6.75
N PHE A 35 3.56 12.57 5.45
CA PHE A 35 4.54 13.23 4.58
C PHE A 35 4.82 14.67 5.04
N LEU A 36 3.79 15.45 5.37
CA LEU A 36 3.96 16.85 5.80
C LEU A 36 4.73 16.97 7.12
N GLN A 37 4.52 16.06 8.06
CA GLN A 37 5.27 16.02 9.32
C GLN A 37 6.78 15.84 9.10
N LEU A 38 7.16 15.14 8.02
CA LEU A 38 8.55 14.89 7.66
C LEU A 38 9.16 15.96 6.74
N LYS A 39 8.56 17.16 6.66
CA LYS A 39 9.01 18.27 5.78
C LYS A 39 10.52 18.55 5.84
N ASN A 40 11.12 18.50 7.04
CA ASN A 40 12.54 18.79 7.24
C ASN A 40 13.43 17.72 6.58
N ILE A 41 12.99 16.47 6.53
CA ILE A 41 13.70 15.37 5.87
C ILE A 41 13.72 15.60 4.36
N TRP A 42 12.58 16.00 3.78
CA TRP A 42 12.47 16.23 2.34
C TRP A 42 13.34 17.40 1.88
N ASN A 43 13.39 18.46 2.69
CA ASN A 43 14.17 19.67 2.40
C ASN A 43 15.66 19.54 2.72
N SER A 44 16.08 18.50 3.47
CA SER A 44 17.48 18.32 3.85
C SER A 44 18.35 18.02 2.63
N LYS A 45 19.42 18.79 2.44
CA LYS A 45 20.45 18.54 1.41
C LYS A 45 21.47 17.47 1.82
N GLN A 46 21.58 17.19 3.13
CA GLN A 46 22.52 16.21 3.67
C GLN A 46 22.06 14.77 3.45
N LEU A 47 20.74 14.56 3.33
CA LEU A 47 20.18 13.23 3.11
C LEU A 47 20.14 12.91 1.62
N SER A 48 20.70 11.75 1.27
CA SER A 48 20.61 11.26 -0.10
C SER A 48 19.17 10.91 -0.49
N THR A 49 18.88 10.99 -1.79
CA THR A 49 17.59 10.60 -2.35
C THR A 49 17.18 9.18 -1.93
N ASN A 50 18.11 8.23 -1.93
CA ASN A 50 17.84 6.84 -1.55
C ASN A 50 17.36 6.71 -0.10
N ILE A 51 17.94 7.49 0.83
CA ILE A 51 17.51 7.52 2.23
C ILE A 51 16.09 8.11 2.32
N LYS A 52 15.82 9.22 1.63
CA LYS A 52 14.49 9.84 1.60
C LYS A 52 13.42 8.90 1.05
N VAL A 53 13.72 8.18 -0.04
CA VAL A 53 12.80 7.18 -0.62
C VAL A 53 12.55 6.03 0.35
N ARG A 54 13.57 5.55 1.07
CA ARG A 54 13.38 4.53 2.12
C ARG A 54 12.46 5.02 3.23
N ILE A 55 12.66 6.24 3.73
CA ILE A 55 11.81 6.84 4.76
C ILE A 55 10.37 6.99 4.27
N PHE A 56 10.18 7.44 3.02
CA PHE A 56 8.87 7.52 2.38
C PHE A 56 8.18 6.16 2.32
N ASN A 57 8.90 5.11 1.90
CA ASN A 57 8.36 3.76 1.82
C ASN A 57 7.90 3.25 3.19
N THR A 58 8.70 3.47 4.23
CA THR A 58 8.40 2.96 5.59
C THR A 58 7.30 3.74 6.31
N ASN A 59 7.18 5.06 6.10
CA ASN A 59 6.27 5.90 6.90
C ASN A 59 5.02 6.36 6.16
N VAL A 60 5.11 6.54 4.84
CA VAL A 60 4.00 7.11 4.03
C VAL A 60 3.34 6.02 3.20
N LYS A 61 4.15 5.22 2.49
CA LYS A 61 3.63 4.16 1.60
C LYS A 61 3.00 3.02 2.40
N THR A 62 3.55 2.66 3.56
CA THR A 62 2.93 1.69 4.49
C THR A 62 1.54 2.13 4.94
N VAL A 63 1.37 3.37 5.40
CA VAL A 63 0.07 3.92 5.85
C VAL A 63 -0.96 3.89 4.73
N LEU A 64 -0.53 4.19 3.49
CA LEU A 64 -1.40 4.15 2.32
C LEU A 64 -1.81 2.72 1.92
N LEU A 65 -0.86 1.77 2.01
CA LEU A 65 -1.04 0.40 1.52
C LEU A 65 -1.39 -0.62 2.61
N TYR A 66 -1.45 -0.22 3.87
CA TYR A 66 -1.81 -1.10 4.98
C TYR A 66 -3.20 -1.70 4.72
N GLY A 67 -3.34 -3.02 4.85
CA GLY A 67 -4.60 -3.73 4.57
C GLY A 67 -4.98 -3.86 3.09
N ALA A 68 -4.17 -3.40 2.14
CA ALA A 68 -4.44 -3.57 0.70
C ALA A 68 -4.33 -5.04 0.25
N GLU A 69 -3.65 -5.88 1.02
CA GLU A 69 -3.47 -7.33 0.79
C GLU A 69 -4.74 -8.13 1.06
N THR A 70 -5.56 -7.68 2.02
CA THR A 70 -6.75 -8.39 2.50
C THR A 70 -8.03 -7.92 1.81
N TRP A 71 -7.99 -6.81 1.09
CA TRP A 71 -9.14 -6.23 0.43
C TRP A 71 -9.18 -6.59 -1.05
N ARG A 72 -10.39 -6.67 -1.62
CA ARG A 72 -10.60 -6.65 -3.07
C ARG A 72 -10.13 -5.29 -3.59
N THR A 73 -8.82 -5.15 -3.80
CA THR A 73 -8.22 -3.89 -4.26
C THR A 73 -8.68 -3.68 -5.70
N THR A 74 -9.71 -2.86 -5.89
CA THR A 74 -10.19 -2.50 -7.23
C THR A 74 -9.08 -1.79 -7.98
N THR A 75 -8.93 -2.06 -9.27
CA THR A 75 -7.91 -1.46 -10.15
C THR A 75 -7.89 0.07 -10.04
N THR A 76 -9.06 0.69 -9.85
CA THR A 76 -9.22 2.13 -9.62
C THR A 76 -8.47 2.61 -8.37
N ILE A 77 -8.48 1.84 -7.28
CA ILE A 77 -7.84 2.17 -6.01
C ILE A 77 -6.32 2.10 -6.16
N ILE A 78 -5.82 1.03 -6.79
CA ILE A 78 -4.39 0.86 -7.08
C ILE A 78 -3.89 2.03 -7.93
N LYS A 79 -4.64 2.42 -8.96
CA LYS A 79 -4.33 3.57 -9.82
C LYS A 79 -4.31 4.89 -9.03
N LYS A 80 -5.31 5.17 -8.19
CA LYS A 80 -5.34 6.37 -7.33
C LYS A 80 -4.13 6.41 -6.39
N ALA A 81 -3.79 5.29 -5.75
CA ALA A 81 -2.61 5.18 -4.89
C ALA A 81 -1.30 5.36 -5.67
N GLN A 82 -1.21 4.86 -6.91
CA GLN A 82 -0.04 5.04 -7.76
C GLN A 82 0.18 6.51 -8.11
N VAL A 83 -0.88 7.22 -8.52
CA VAL A 83 -0.81 8.66 -8.82
C VAL A 83 -0.34 9.44 -7.60
N PHE A 84 -0.88 9.11 -6.43
CA PHE A 84 -0.43 9.67 -5.16
C PHE A 84 1.08 9.46 -4.97
N ILE A 85 1.54 8.21 -4.94
CA ILE A 85 2.96 7.89 -4.72
C ILE A 85 3.87 8.58 -5.74
N ASN A 86 3.51 8.53 -7.02
CA ASN A 86 4.29 9.14 -8.09
C ASN A 86 4.39 10.67 -7.94
N SER A 87 3.36 11.34 -7.40
CA SER A 87 3.42 12.77 -7.11
C SER A 87 4.41 13.09 -5.97
N TYR A 88 4.47 12.25 -4.94
CA TYR A 88 5.38 12.45 -3.80
C TYR A 88 6.81 12.04 -4.10
N LEU A 89 7.04 11.01 -4.92
CA LEU A 89 8.38 10.68 -5.41
C LEU A 89 8.98 11.83 -6.22
N ARG A 90 8.19 12.49 -7.07
CA ARG A 90 8.63 13.70 -7.78
C ARG A 90 9.03 14.82 -6.82
N LYS A 91 8.26 15.05 -5.76
CA LYS A 91 8.60 16.02 -4.71
C LYS A 91 9.90 15.66 -3.97
N ILE A 92 10.13 14.38 -3.67
CA ILE A 92 11.39 13.91 -3.05
C ILE A 92 12.59 14.14 -3.98
N LEU A 93 12.41 13.95 -5.29
CA LEU A 93 13.41 14.24 -6.30
C LEU A 93 13.54 15.74 -6.62
N ASN A 94 12.75 16.60 -5.97
CA ASN A 94 12.70 18.04 -6.22
C ASN A 94 12.40 18.39 -7.69
N ILE A 95 11.58 17.58 -8.35
CA ILE A 95 11.14 17.79 -9.73
C ILE A 95 9.92 18.71 -9.71
N HIS A 96 10.08 19.88 -10.31
CA HIS A 96 9.03 20.89 -10.45
C HIS A 96 8.79 21.18 -11.93
N TRP A 97 7.59 21.67 -12.26
CA TRP A 97 7.36 22.21 -13.60
C TRP A 97 8.39 23.33 -13.87
N PRO A 98 9.02 23.39 -15.06
CA PRO A 98 8.69 22.73 -16.33
C PRO A 98 9.32 21.35 -16.57
N ASP A 99 10.04 20.78 -15.59
CA ASP A 99 10.70 19.48 -15.78
C ASP A 99 9.69 18.33 -15.87
N ILE A 100 9.66 17.64 -17.01
CA ILE A 100 8.79 16.49 -17.25
C ILE A 100 9.61 15.20 -17.15
N ILE A 101 9.25 14.34 -16.20
CA ILE A 101 9.80 12.99 -16.05
C ILE A 101 8.74 11.93 -16.33
N ASN A 102 9.08 10.96 -17.20
CA ASN A 102 8.25 9.78 -17.43
C ASN A 102 8.19 8.91 -16.15
N ASN A 103 7.07 8.22 -15.94
CA ASN A 103 6.87 7.35 -14.78
C ASN A 103 7.91 6.22 -14.74
N SER A 104 8.31 5.65 -15.88
CA SER A 104 9.34 4.60 -15.92
C SER A 104 10.69 5.08 -15.39
N LEU A 105 11.17 6.23 -15.87
CA LEU A 105 12.42 6.84 -15.40
C LEU A 105 12.35 7.29 -13.93
N LEU A 106 11.18 7.75 -13.48
CA LEU A 106 10.93 8.05 -12.07
C LEU A 106 11.14 6.80 -11.18
N TRP A 107 10.60 5.66 -11.61
CA TRP A 107 10.72 4.40 -10.89
C TRP A 107 12.16 3.87 -10.90
N GLU A 108 12.86 3.98 -12.01
CA GLU A 108 14.28 3.64 -12.12
C GLU A 108 15.13 4.46 -11.15
N ARG A 109 15.00 5.80 -11.16
CA ARG A 109 15.75 6.70 -10.27
C ARG A 109 15.47 6.49 -8.78
N THR A 110 14.30 5.97 -8.45
CA THR A 110 13.87 5.74 -7.06
C THR A 110 13.99 4.27 -6.66
N ASN A 111 14.44 3.39 -7.56
CA ASN A 111 14.46 1.95 -7.40
C ASN A 111 13.11 1.39 -6.90
N GLN A 112 12.02 1.88 -7.49
CA GLN A 112 10.64 1.52 -7.16
C GLN A 112 10.00 0.68 -8.26
N LEU A 113 8.94 -0.04 -7.91
CA LEU A 113 8.08 -0.73 -8.87
C LEU A 113 6.67 -0.11 -8.86
N PRO A 114 5.90 -0.31 -9.94
CA PRO A 114 4.47 -0.04 -9.90
C PRO A 114 3.79 -0.81 -8.77
N ASN A 115 2.85 -0.18 -8.08
CA ASN A 115 2.11 -0.74 -6.95
C ASN A 115 1.41 -2.05 -7.28
N GLU A 116 0.90 -2.18 -8.50
CA GLU A 116 0.25 -3.42 -8.95
C GLU A 116 1.22 -4.60 -8.91
N GLU A 117 2.44 -4.39 -9.41
CA GLU A 117 3.50 -5.40 -9.42
C GLU A 117 3.99 -5.70 -7.99
N GLU A 118 4.14 -4.68 -7.15
CA GLU A 118 4.51 -4.86 -5.75
C GLU A 118 3.42 -5.63 -4.98
N ASN A 119 2.15 -5.30 -5.18
CA ASN A 119 1.02 -6.00 -4.57
C ASN A 119 0.93 -7.45 -5.05
N ARG A 120 1.18 -7.71 -6.34
CA ARG A 120 1.24 -9.07 -6.90
C ARG A 120 2.31 -9.89 -6.21
N LYS A 121 3.52 -9.34 -6.04
CA LYS A 121 4.62 -10.00 -5.31
C LYS A 121 4.27 -10.30 -3.87
N ARG A 122 3.66 -9.33 -3.16
CA ARG A 122 3.23 -9.52 -1.75
C ARG A 122 2.15 -10.60 -1.61
N ARG A 123 1.13 -10.58 -2.47
CA ARG A 123 0.09 -11.62 -2.51
C ARG A 123 0.67 -13.01 -2.77
N TRP A 124 1.59 -13.12 -3.74
CA TRP A 124 2.26 -14.37 -4.04
C TRP A 124 3.09 -14.90 -2.86
N ALA A 125 3.83 -14.02 -2.18
CA ALA A 125 4.59 -14.38 -0.99
C ALA A 125 3.68 -14.85 0.16
N TYR A 126 2.53 -14.18 0.35
CA TYR A 126 1.55 -14.57 1.35
C TYR A 126 0.94 -15.95 1.08
N ILE A 127 0.50 -16.20 -0.17
CA ILE A 127 -0.02 -17.51 -0.59
C ILE A 127 1.04 -18.59 -0.37
N THR A 128 2.28 -18.36 -0.81
CA THR A 128 3.38 -19.30 -0.63
C THR A 128 3.61 -19.62 0.85
N LYS A 129 3.53 -18.62 1.73
CA LYS A 129 3.67 -18.81 3.19
C LYS A 129 2.54 -19.67 3.74
N ILE A 130 1.28 -19.42 3.33
CA ILE A 130 0.14 -20.25 3.75
C ILE A 130 0.29 -21.69 3.27
N THR A 131 0.64 -21.91 2.01
CA THR A 131 0.80 -23.26 1.45
C THR A 131 1.89 -24.05 2.18
N LYS A 132 3.01 -23.40 2.54
CA LYS A 132 4.07 -24.02 3.37
C LYS A 132 3.56 -24.39 4.77
N LEU A 133 2.88 -23.46 5.44
CA LEU A 133 2.30 -23.73 6.77
C LEU A 133 1.30 -24.88 6.75
N HIS A 134 0.46 -24.96 5.72
CA HIS A 134 -0.48 -26.08 5.56
C HIS A 134 0.27 -27.42 5.41
N HIS A 135 1.35 -27.46 4.63
CA HIS A 135 2.16 -28.66 4.44
C HIS A 135 2.93 -29.08 5.71
N GLU A 136 3.31 -28.14 6.58
CA GLU A 136 4.01 -28.43 7.84
C GLU A 136 3.08 -28.91 8.97
N VAL A 137 1.81 -28.49 8.96
CA VAL A 137 0.81 -28.88 9.98
C VAL A 137 0.15 -30.23 9.67
N SER A 138 -0.04 -30.58 8.39
CA SER A 138 -0.66 -31.85 7.98
C SER A 138 0.07 -33.13 8.42
N PRO A 139 1.41 -33.26 8.43
CA PRO A 139 2.08 -34.51 8.83
C PRO A 139 1.99 -34.84 10.33
N ASN A 140 1.55 -33.90 11.19
CA ASN A 140 1.46 -34.11 12.65
C ASN A 140 0.05 -34.54 13.12
N LEU A 141 -0.90 -34.75 12.20
CA LEU A 141 -2.27 -35.18 12.51
C LEU A 141 -2.56 -36.63 12.08
N GLU A 142 -1.61 -37.32 11.47
CA GLU A 142 -1.73 -38.73 11.04
C GLU A 142 -0.88 -39.71 11.88
N SER A 143 -0.48 -39.35 13.10
CA SER A 143 0.13 -40.26 14.09
C SER A 143 -0.75 -40.41 15.33
#